data_AF-A0A0Q7I821-F1
#
_entry.id   AF-A0A0Q7I821-F1
#
_cell.length_a   1.000
_cell.length_b   1.000
_cell.length_c   1.000
_cell.angle_alpha   90.00
_cell.angle_beta   90.00
_cell.angle_gamma   90.00
#
_symmetry.space_group_name_H-M   'P 1'
#
loop_
_entity.id
_entity.type
_entity.pdbx_description
1 polymer ?
#
loop_
_entity_poly.entity_id
_entity_poly.type
_entity_poly.pdbx_seq_one_letter_code
_entity_poly.pdbx_strand_id
1 'polypeptide(L)'
;MRDSRYSVEMCGDGTQLCGTLIWLGNGADNKENLPYLNTLLIDHARQVAPNEWKGDLHIYGQTAGGTITQVSEDEIVLEGCVVFVVCKTYRMYRYGE
;
A
#
# COMPACT_ATOMS: atom_id res chain seq x y z
N MET A 1 -13.36 14.06 2.78
CA MET A 1 -12.78 12.85 3.39
C MET A 1 -11.29 12.90 3.11
N ARG A 2 -10.42 12.55 4.06
CA ARG A 2 -8.96 12.52 3.84
C ARG A 2 -8.63 11.62 2.64
N ASP A 3 -7.71 12.06 1.79
CA ASP A 3 -7.32 11.35 0.56
C ASP A 3 -5.78 11.24 0.49
N SER A 4 -5.30 10.05 0.14
CA SER A 4 -3.88 9.72 -0.01
C SER A 4 -3.72 8.87 -1.26
N ARG A 5 -2.77 9.22 -2.12
CA ARG A 5 -2.54 8.52 -3.39
C ARG A 5 -1.13 7.96 -3.46
N TYR A 6 -1.03 6.82 -4.10
CA TYR A 6 0.19 6.04 -4.14
C TYR A 6 0.56 5.73 -5.58
N SER A 7 1.84 5.81 -5.91
CA SER A 7 2.39 5.22 -7.13
C SER A 7 2.64 3.75 -6.83
N VAL A 8 2.00 2.84 -7.59
CA VAL A 8 2.17 1.39 -7.42
C VAL A 8 2.76 0.84 -8.71
N GLU A 9 3.89 0.14 -8.58
CA GLU A 9 4.68 -0.30 -9.73
C GLU A 9 5.41 -1.61 -9.44
N MET A 10 5.74 -2.33 -10.52
CA MET A 10 6.68 -3.45 -10.42
C MET A 10 8.09 -2.92 -10.18
N CYS A 11 8.83 -3.57 -9.30
CA CYS A 11 10.16 -3.16 -8.85
C CYS A 11 11.08 -4.37 -8.63
N GLY A 12 12.30 -4.11 -8.15
CA GLY A 12 13.28 -5.17 -7.84
C GLY A 12 13.68 -5.97 -9.07
N ASP A 13 13.38 -7.27 -9.04
CA ASP A 13 13.61 -8.20 -10.16
C ASP A 13 12.56 -8.12 -11.28
N GLY A 14 11.60 -7.19 -11.17
CA GLY A 14 10.49 -7.02 -12.11
C GLY A 14 9.24 -7.84 -11.78
N THR A 15 9.26 -8.63 -10.70
CA THR A 15 8.10 -9.39 -10.20
C THR A 15 7.59 -8.89 -8.86
N GLN A 16 8.41 -8.11 -8.14
CA GLN A 16 8.06 -7.55 -6.85
C GLN A 16 7.19 -6.31 -7.01
N LEU A 17 6.32 -6.06 -6.04
CA LEU A 17 5.45 -4.89 -6.03
C LEU A 17 5.97 -3.85 -5.03
N CYS A 18 6.06 -2.60 -5.49
CA CYS A 18 6.40 -1.45 -4.66
C CYS A 18 5.26 -0.41 -4.71
N GLY A 19 5.11 0.35 -3.63
CA GLY A 19 4.07 1.36 -3.51
C GLY A 19 4.58 2.55 -2.72
N THR A 20 4.61 3.74 -3.33
CA THR A 20 5.11 4.98 -2.70
C THR A 20 3.97 5.95 -2.46
N LEU A 21 3.88 6.54 -1.27
CA LEU A 21 2.93 7.64 -1.00
C LEU A 21 3.38 8.90 -1.74
N ILE A 22 2.65 9.28 -2.80
CA ILE A 22 3.05 10.40 -3.68
C ILE A 22 2.21 11.66 -3.47
N TRP A 23 1.05 11.54 -2.83
CA TRP A 23 0.16 12.68 -2.65
C TRP A 23 -0.71 12.54 -1.40
N LEU A 24 -0.91 13.66 -0.72
CA LEU A 24 -1.80 13.82 0.43
C LEU A 24 -2.70 15.03 0.18
N GLY A 25 -3.99 14.90 0.42
CA GLY A 25 -4.90 16.03 0.37
C GLY A 25 -6.24 15.76 1.02
N ASN A 26 -7.17 16.70 0.85
CA ASN A 26 -8.46 16.70 1.54
C ASN A 26 -8.31 16.57 3.09
N GLY A 27 -7.26 17.16 3.66
CA GLY A 27 -6.95 17.11 5.09
C GLY A 27 -6.03 15.95 5.51
N ALA A 28 -5.54 15.14 4.57
CA ALA A 28 -4.51 14.15 4.84
C ALA A 28 -3.11 14.77 4.93
N ASP A 29 -2.92 16.00 4.46
CA ASP A 29 -1.70 16.82 4.47
C ASP A 29 -1.48 17.53 5.83
N ASN A 30 -1.50 16.76 6.91
CA ASN A 30 -1.32 17.22 8.28
C ASN A 30 0.04 16.81 8.85
N LYS A 31 0.40 17.37 10.03
CA LYS A 31 1.70 17.14 10.68
C LYS A 31 1.98 15.66 10.96
N GLU A 32 0.94 14.87 11.18
CA GLU A 32 1.04 13.45 11.47
C GLU A 32 1.39 12.64 10.21
N ASN A 33 0.89 13.04 9.05
CA ASN A 33 1.03 12.28 7.80
C ASN A 33 2.16 12.77 6.88
N LEU A 34 2.47 14.08 6.91
CA LEU A 34 3.51 14.69 6.08
C LEU A 34 4.87 13.98 6.17
N PRO A 35 5.33 13.45 7.33
CA PRO A 35 6.58 12.71 7.41
C PRO A 35 6.63 11.43 6.56
N TYR A 36 5.48 10.88 6.16
CA TYR A 36 5.40 9.68 5.34
C TYR A 36 5.28 9.99 3.84
N LEU A 37 5.20 11.27 3.45
CA LEU A 37 5.19 11.63 2.04
C LEU A 37 6.51 11.21 1.38
N ASN A 38 6.41 10.57 0.21
CA ASN A 38 7.52 9.96 -0.54
C ASN A 38 8.18 8.76 0.15
N THR A 39 7.55 8.15 1.16
CA THR A 39 8.01 6.89 1.73
C THR A 39 7.26 5.70 1.12
N LEU A 40 7.90 4.53 1.16
CA LEU A 40 7.28 3.27 0.73
C LEU A 40 6.16 2.87 1.70
N LEU A 41 4.97 2.61 1.15
CA LEU A 41 3.88 1.88 1.79
C LEU A 41 4.05 0.37 1.57
N ILE A 42 4.36 -0.04 0.33
CA ILE A 42 4.62 -1.44 -0.02
C ILE A 42 6.11 -1.53 -0.33
N ASP A 43 6.86 -2.25 0.49
CA ASP A 43 8.30 -2.42 0.32
C ASP A 43 8.61 -3.80 -0.28
N HIS A 44 8.91 -3.82 -1.58
CA HIS A 44 9.43 -4.99 -2.30
C HIS A 44 8.64 -6.30 -2.06
N ALA A 45 7.31 -6.23 -2.02
CA ALA A 45 6.46 -7.39 -1.77
C ALA A 45 6.65 -8.43 -2.88
N ARG A 46 6.91 -9.67 -2.49
CA ARG A 46 7.25 -10.75 -3.42
C ARG A 46 6.00 -11.41 -3.96
N GLN A 47 5.99 -11.70 -5.26
CA GLN A 47 4.88 -12.42 -5.87
C GLN A 47 4.82 -13.86 -5.34
N VAL A 48 3.65 -14.28 -4.88
CA VAL A 48 3.42 -15.63 -4.32
C VAL A 48 2.42 -16.43 -5.15
N ALA A 49 1.57 -15.75 -5.93
CA ALA A 49 0.66 -16.33 -6.90
C ALA A 49 0.37 -15.29 -8.00
N PRO A 50 -0.27 -15.67 -9.13
CA PRO A 50 -0.78 -14.71 -10.09
C PRO A 50 -1.67 -13.68 -9.38
N ASN A 51 -1.38 -12.38 -9.59
CA ASN A 51 -2.09 -11.26 -8.96
C ASN A 51 -2.02 -11.19 -7.43
N GLU A 52 -1.09 -11.90 -6.78
CA GLU A 52 -0.90 -11.89 -5.31
C GLU A 52 0.56 -11.69 -4.92
N TRP A 53 0.79 -10.75 -4.00
CA TRP A 53 2.10 -10.45 -3.41
C TRP A 53 2.06 -10.47 -1.89
N LYS A 54 3.17 -10.83 -1.26
CA LYS A 54 3.34 -10.77 0.20
C LYS A 54 4.62 -10.06 0.57
N GLY A 55 4.54 -9.20 1.57
CA GLY A 55 5.66 -8.39 2.03
C GLY A 55 5.26 -7.52 3.21
N ASP A 56 6.16 -6.60 3.55
CA ASP A 56 5.92 -5.64 4.61
C ASP A 56 5.14 -4.43 4.07
N LEU A 57 4.15 -4.00 4.85
CA LEU A 57 3.36 -2.80 4.66
C LEU A 57 3.72 -1.77 5.72
N HIS A 58 4.14 -0.58 5.31
CA HIS A 58 4.46 0.53 6.22
C HIS A 58 3.31 1.53 6.27
N ILE A 59 2.46 1.42 7.29
CA ILE A 59 1.24 2.21 7.44
C ILE A 59 1.37 3.09 8.68
N TYR A 60 1.40 4.41 8.51
CA TYR A 60 1.50 5.41 9.60
C TYR A 60 2.63 5.13 10.60
N GLY A 61 3.80 4.77 10.10
CA GLY A 61 4.98 4.47 10.93
C GLY A 61 4.95 3.11 11.62
N GLN A 62 3.92 2.29 11.38
CA GLN A 62 3.87 0.89 11.79
C GLN A 62 4.25 0.01 10.60
N THR A 63 4.91 -1.12 10.89
CA THR A 63 5.20 -2.15 9.89
C THR A 63 4.37 -3.38 10.21
N ALA A 64 3.69 -3.92 9.20
CA ALA A 64 2.90 -5.13 9.30
C ALA A 64 3.18 -6.04 8.12
N GLY A 65 3.25 -7.35 8.37
CA GLY A 65 3.19 -8.31 7.27
C GLY A 65 1.82 -8.20 6.59
N GLY A 66 1.81 -8.19 5.26
CA GLY A 66 0.59 -8.04 4.49
C GLY A 66 0.54 -8.86 3.21
N THR A 67 -0.67 -9.03 2.71
CA THR A 67 -0.99 -9.61 1.40
C THR A 67 -1.60 -8.52 0.54
N ILE A 68 -1.13 -8.40 -0.70
CA ILE A 68 -1.66 -7.52 -1.71
C ILE A 68 -2.26 -8.39 -2.81
N THR A 69 -3.53 -8.19 -3.12
CA THR A 69 -4.24 -8.91 -4.18
C THR A 69 -4.80 -7.93 -5.18
N GLN A 70 -4.45 -8.09 -6.46
CA GLN A 70 -5.11 -7.36 -7.54
C GLN A 70 -6.40 -8.09 -7.92
N VAL A 71 -7.55 -7.52 -7.56
CA VAL A 71 -8.86 -8.14 -7.74
C VAL A 71 -9.55 -7.75 -9.04
N SER A 72 -9.12 -6.64 -9.65
CA SER A 72 -9.51 -6.20 -10.99
C SER A 72 -8.40 -5.36 -11.63
N GLU A 73 -8.62 -4.87 -12.84
CA GLU A 73 -7.67 -3.98 -13.51
C GLU A 73 -7.42 -2.69 -12.69
N ASP A 74 -8.44 -2.19 -12.00
CA ASP A 74 -8.44 -0.88 -11.33
C ASP A 74 -8.50 -0.99 -9.81
N GLU A 75 -8.43 -2.19 -9.23
CA GLU A 75 -8.54 -2.38 -7.79
C GLU A 75 -7.47 -3.34 -7.25
N ILE A 76 -6.80 -2.89 -6.19
CA ILE A 76 -5.99 -3.72 -5.32
C ILE A 76 -6.55 -3.72 -3.90
N VAL A 77 -6.43 -4.86 -3.23
CA VAL A 77 -6.79 -5.04 -1.83
C VAL A 77 -5.53 -5.32 -1.03
N LEU A 78 -5.30 -4.51 0.00
CA LEU A 78 -4.20 -4.68 0.95
C LEU A 78 -4.78 -5.20 2.26
N GLU A 79 -4.33 -6.38 2.68
CA GLU A 79 -4.64 -6.94 3.98
C GLU A 79 -3.37 -6.96 4.82
N GLY A 80 -3.32 -6.15 5.88
CA GLY A 80 -2.19 -6.09 6.82
C GLY A 80 -2.63 -6.49 8.22
N CYS A 81 -1.83 -7.30 8.92
CA CYS A 81 -2.11 -7.72 10.29
C CYS A 81 -0.97 -7.32 11.24
N VAL A 82 -1.29 -6.52 12.25
CA VAL A 82 -0.35 -6.18 13.33
C VAL A 82 -0.52 -7.20 14.45
N VAL A 83 0.54 -7.95 14.75
CA VAL A 83 0.67 -8.85 15.93
C VAL A 83 -0.59 -9.71 16.16
N PHE A 84 -0.94 -10.57 15.20
CA PHE A 84 -1.99 -11.63 15.26
C PHE A 84 -3.42 -11.25 15.71
N VAL A 85 -3.71 -10.00 16.07
CA VAL A 85 -5.00 -9.63 16.68
C VAL A 85 -5.73 -8.55 15.88
N VAL A 86 -5.00 -7.63 15.21
CA VAL A 86 -5.62 -6.54 14.46
C VAL A 86 -5.24 -6.62 12.99
N CYS A 87 -6.15 -7.18 12.20
CA CYS A 87 -6.07 -7.15 10.75
C CYS A 87 -6.91 -5.99 10.20
N LYS A 88 -6.37 -5.30 9.20
CA LYS A 88 -7.04 -4.21 8.48
C LYS A 88 -6.99 -4.52 7.00
N THR A 89 -8.13 -4.31 6.35
CA THR A 89 -8.26 -4.42 4.90
C THR A 89 -8.45 -3.02 4.34
N TYR A 90 -7.64 -2.66 3.36
CA TYR A 90 -7.72 -1.42 2.60
C TYR A 90 -7.97 -1.76 1.14
N ARG A 91 -9.03 -1.18 0.57
CA ARG A 91 -9.27 -1.23 -0.87
C ARG A 91 -8.73 0.05 -1.48
N MET A 92 -7.96 -0.09 -2.55
CA MET A 92 -7.37 1.02 -3.29
C MET A 92 -7.80 0.91 -4.74
N TYR A 93 -8.23 2.04 -5.28
CA TYR A 93 -8.72 2.15 -6.64
C TYR A 93 -7.74 2.98 -7.49
N ARG A 94 -7.65 2.65 -8.77
CA ARG A 94 -6.90 3.44 -9.74
C ARG A 94 -7.46 4.85 -9.76
N TYR A 95 -6.58 5.85 -9.62
CA TYR A 95 -7.01 7.24 -9.60
C TYR A 95 -7.49 7.69 -10.98
N GLY A 96 -8.71 8.23 -11.05
CA GLY A 96 -9.30 8.74 -12.29
C GLY A 96 -10.35 7.83 -12.93
N GLU A 97 -10.54 6.63 -12.37
CA GLU A 97 -11.64 5.70 -12.68
C GLU A 97 -12.80 5.85 -11.68
#